data_AF-A0A6J5AX51-F1
#
_entry.id   AF-A0A6J5AX51-F1
#
_cell.length_a   1.000
_cell.length_b   1.000
_cell.length_c   1.000
_cell.angle_alpha   90.00
_cell.angle_beta   90.00
_cell.angle_gamma   90.00
#
_symmetry.space_group_name_H-M   'P 1'
#
loop_
_entity.id
_entity.type
_entity.pdbx_description
1 polymer ?
#
loop_
_entity_poly.entity_id
_entity_poly.type
_entity_poly.pdbx_seq_one_letter_code
_entity_poly.pdbx_strand_id
1 'polypeptide(L)'
;MRDALERAFPFPEDWAADIADDTVVCRCEEVTAGTLRAAVHGTGAHELNRLKALTRVGMGRCQGRMCGAGAAEVLAHACGAGPDAVGRLRGQPPVKPIPVDIVCQDRSAKAAP
;
A
#
# COMPACT_ATOMS: atom_id res chain seq x y z
N MET A 1 10.24 21.76 17.92
CA MET A 1 9.09 20.97 18.39
C MET A 1 9.06 19.59 17.73
N ARG A 2 9.08 19.50 16.39
CA ARG A 2 9.17 18.23 15.63
C ARG A 2 10.26 17.29 16.17
N ASP A 3 11.50 17.76 16.24
CA ASP A 3 12.65 16.95 16.67
C ASP A 3 12.55 16.48 18.14
N ALA A 4 11.76 17.18 18.96
CA ALA A 4 11.51 16.75 20.34
C ALA A 4 10.50 15.61 20.38
N LEU A 5 9.46 15.65 19.52
CA LEU A 5 8.47 14.59 19.40
C LEU A 5 9.07 13.32 18.78
N GLU A 6 9.89 13.45 17.74
CA GLU A 6 10.55 12.31 17.09
C GLU A 6 11.51 11.57 18.04
N ARG A 7 12.17 12.29 18.95
CA ARG A 7 13.01 11.68 20.00
C ARG A 7 12.19 11.05 21.14
N ALA A 8 11.05 11.66 21.50
CA ALA A 8 10.20 11.15 22.58
C ALA A 8 9.38 9.93 22.16
N PHE A 9 9.02 9.86 20.87
CA PHE A 9 8.20 8.80 20.29
C PHE A 9 8.87 8.27 19.00
N PRO A 10 10.03 7.60 19.12
CA PRO A 10 10.71 7.05 17.96
C PRO A 10 9.83 5.99 17.29
N PHE A 11 9.80 6.00 15.97
CA PHE A 11 9.18 4.92 15.22
C PHE A 11 10.05 3.66 15.36
N PRO A 12 9.49 2.50 15.72
CA PRO A 12 10.26 1.27 15.89
C PRO A 12 10.93 0.84 14.57
N GLU A 13 12.25 0.62 14.59
CA GLU A 13 13.03 0.26 13.39
C GLU A 13 12.62 -1.13 12.84
N ASP A 14 12.32 -2.09 13.71
CA ASP A 14 12.08 -3.50 13.35
C ASP A 14 10.60 -3.93 13.41
N TRP A 15 9.65 -2.99 13.41
CA TRP A 15 8.23 -3.33 13.58
C TRP A 15 7.72 -4.33 12.53
N ALA A 16 8.22 -4.25 11.29
CA ALA A 16 7.82 -5.16 10.21
C ALA A 16 8.27 -6.60 10.47
N ALA A 17 9.32 -6.80 11.27
CA ALA A 17 9.76 -8.10 11.78
C ALA A 17 8.86 -8.58 12.92
N ASP A 18 8.54 -7.68 13.85
CA ASP A 18 7.90 -8.00 15.13
C ASP A 18 6.38 -8.24 15.06
N ILE A 19 5.71 -7.75 14.01
CA ILE A 19 4.27 -7.99 13.87
C ILE A 19 3.94 -9.46 13.59
N ALA A 20 2.88 -9.94 14.25
CA ALA A 20 2.34 -11.28 14.05
C ALA A 20 1.79 -11.49 12.63
N ASP A 21 1.83 -12.72 12.13
CA ASP A 21 1.40 -13.06 10.76
C ASP A 21 -0.10 -12.80 10.49
N ASP A 22 -0.93 -12.80 11.53
CA ASP A 22 -2.36 -12.49 11.46
C ASP A 22 -2.64 -10.97 11.48
N THR A 23 -1.62 -10.14 11.67
CA THR A 23 -1.74 -8.68 11.66
C THR A 23 -2.21 -8.22 10.28
N VAL A 24 -3.37 -7.55 10.24
CA VAL A 24 -3.94 -7.02 9.00
C VAL A 24 -3.14 -5.80 8.55
N VAL A 25 -2.47 -5.92 7.41
CA VAL A 25 -1.75 -4.82 6.75
C VAL A 25 -2.68 -4.05 5.81
N CYS A 26 -3.53 -4.74 5.05
CA CYS A 26 -4.50 -4.11 4.15
C CYS A 26 -5.94 -4.37 4.61
N ARG A 27 -6.51 -3.41 5.34
CA ARG A 27 -7.91 -3.53 5.80
C ARG A 27 -8.94 -3.69 4.67
N CYS A 28 -8.73 -3.05 3.51
CA CYS A 28 -9.72 -3.10 2.44
C CYS A 28 -9.82 -4.45 1.74
N GLU A 29 -8.73 -5.21 1.72
CA GLU A 29 -8.61 -6.49 1.01
C GLU A 29 -8.33 -7.64 1.99
N GLU A 30 -8.39 -7.34 3.30
CA GLU A 30 -8.15 -8.28 4.40
C GLU A 30 -6.81 -9.04 4.30
N VAL A 31 -5.79 -8.38 3.77
CA VAL A 31 -4.45 -8.97 3.59
C VAL A 31 -3.63 -8.82 4.87
N THR A 32 -3.12 -9.93 5.39
CA THR A 32 -2.27 -9.96 6.58
C THR A 32 -0.77 -9.93 6.26
N ALA A 33 0.05 -9.67 7.27
CA ALA A 33 1.51 -9.71 7.16
C ALA A 33 2.00 -11.10 6.71
N GLY A 34 1.41 -12.16 7.24
CA GLY A 34 1.72 -13.54 6.85
C GLY A 34 1.41 -13.83 5.38
N THR A 35 0.31 -13.28 4.84
CA THR A 35 0.02 -13.39 3.40
C THR A 35 1.11 -12.74 2.54
N LEU A 36 1.59 -11.56 2.95
CA LEU A 36 2.67 -10.87 2.23
C LEU A 36 3.98 -11.67 2.29
N ARG A 37 4.39 -12.09 3.48
CA ARG A 37 5.61 -12.91 3.69
C ARG A 37 5.55 -14.21 2.89
N ALA A 38 4.43 -14.94 2.96
CA ALA A 38 4.21 -16.17 2.20
C ALA A 38 4.29 -15.94 0.68
N ALA A 39 3.74 -14.83 0.18
CA ALA A 39 3.84 -14.49 -1.24
C ALA A 39 5.29 -14.22 -1.66
N VAL A 40 6.09 -13.53 -0.83
CA VAL A 40 7.51 -13.30 -1.08
C VAL A 40 8.27 -14.63 -1.12
N HIS A 41 8.16 -15.45 -0.08
CA HIS A 41 8.87 -16.73 0.01
C HIS A 41 8.43 -17.74 -1.07
N GLY A 42 7.15 -17.77 -1.43
CA GLY A 42 6.61 -18.72 -2.40
C GLY A 42 6.85 -18.34 -3.87
N THR A 43 7.01 -17.05 -4.18
CA THR A 43 7.06 -16.58 -5.58
C THR A 43 8.31 -15.77 -5.94
N GLY A 44 9.15 -15.42 -4.95
CA GLY A 44 10.28 -14.52 -5.16
C GLY A 44 9.84 -13.09 -5.54
N ALA A 45 8.71 -12.62 -5.00
CA ALA A 45 8.28 -11.25 -5.24
C ALA A 45 9.18 -10.28 -4.48
N HIS A 46 9.99 -9.49 -5.21
CA HIS A 46 10.92 -8.51 -4.63
C HIS A 46 10.53 -7.04 -4.89
N GLU A 47 9.34 -6.80 -5.46
CA GLU A 47 8.87 -5.47 -5.84
C GLU A 47 7.39 -5.31 -5.51
N LEU A 48 7.00 -4.12 -5.06
CA LEU A 48 5.69 -3.89 -4.44
C LEU A 48 4.51 -3.99 -5.41
N ASN A 49 4.67 -3.63 -6.68
CA ASN A 49 3.62 -3.84 -7.69
C ASN A 49 3.43 -5.32 -8.01
N ARG A 50 4.49 -6.13 -7.99
CA ARG A 50 4.38 -7.59 -8.10
C ARG A 50 3.65 -8.18 -6.88
N LEU A 51 4.01 -7.75 -5.68
CA LEU A 51 3.31 -8.17 -4.46
C LEU A 51 1.82 -7.77 -4.49
N LYS A 52 1.51 -6.55 -4.96
CA LYS A 52 0.14 -6.09 -5.24
C LYS A 52 -0.58 -7.02 -6.20
N ALA A 53 0.02 -7.40 -7.33
CA ALA A 53 -0.62 -8.29 -8.30
C ALA A 53 -0.96 -9.67 -7.70
N LEU A 54 -0.10 -10.19 -6.80
CA LEU A 54 -0.26 -11.51 -6.20
C LEU A 54 -1.24 -11.54 -5.03
N THR A 55 -1.26 -10.48 -4.21
CA THR A 55 -1.98 -10.45 -2.92
C THR A 55 -3.14 -9.48 -2.89
N ARG A 56 -3.31 -8.66 -3.95
CA ARG A 56 -4.24 -7.52 -4.03
C ARG A 56 -3.96 -6.39 -3.03
N VAL A 57 -2.82 -6.40 -2.32
CA VAL A 57 -2.47 -5.31 -1.40
C VAL A 57 -2.53 -3.95 -2.11
N GLY A 58 -3.29 -3.03 -1.52
CA GLY A 58 -3.50 -1.68 -2.07
C GLY A 58 -4.49 -1.57 -3.23
N MET A 59 -5.23 -2.62 -3.60
CA MET A 59 -6.29 -2.55 -4.63
C MET A 59 -7.66 -2.11 -4.11
N GLY A 60 -7.86 -2.10 -2.79
CA GLY A 60 -9.16 -1.76 -2.22
C GLY A 60 -9.52 -0.28 -2.30
N ARG A 61 -10.63 0.14 -1.69
CA ARG A 61 -11.18 1.51 -1.80
C ARG A 61 -10.20 2.62 -1.39
N CYS A 62 -9.25 2.32 -0.51
CA CYS A 62 -8.20 3.26 -0.13
C CYS A 62 -7.08 3.42 -1.18
N GLN A 63 -7.00 2.56 -2.20
CA GLN A 63 -6.01 2.56 -3.27
C GLN A 63 -4.56 2.63 -2.75
N GLY A 64 -4.26 1.84 -1.71
CA GLY A 64 -2.90 1.76 -1.16
C GLY A 64 -2.50 2.88 -0.21
N ARG A 65 -3.34 3.91 0.02
CA ARG A 65 -2.99 5.03 0.92
C ARG A 65 -2.72 4.62 2.36
N MET A 66 -3.47 3.66 2.87
CA MET A 66 -3.37 3.24 4.26
C MET A 66 -2.31 2.16 4.48
N CYS A 67 -2.10 1.29 3.49
CA CYS A 67 -1.27 0.10 3.62
C CYS A 67 0.04 0.17 2.82
N GLY A 68 0.22 1.16 1.93
CA GLY A 68 1.32 1.17 0.97
C GLY A 68 2.70 1.24 1.60
N ALA A 69 2.89 2.12 2.60
CA ALA A 69 4.15 2.22 3.33
C ALA A 69 4.40 0.93 4.14
N GLY A 70 3.43 0.51 4.95
CA GLY A 70 3.57 -0.70 5.76
C GLY A 70 3.81 -1.98 4.94
N ALA A 71 3.13 -2.12 3.81
CA ALA A 71 3.36 -3.25 2.90
C ALA A 71 4.74 -3.21 2.25
N ALA A 72 5.28 -2.02 1.95
CA ALA A 72 6.64 -1.87 1.45
C ALA A 72 7.66 -2.29 2.50
N GLU A 73 7.48 -1.91 3.76
CA GLU A 73 8.38 -2.27 4.85
C GLU A 73 8.34 -3.79 5.16
N VAL A 74 7.15 -4.40 5.18
CA VAL A 74 7.01 -5.86 5.31
C VAL A 74 7.68 -6.60 4.15
N LEU A 75 7.51 -6.11 2.92
CA LEU A 75 8.16 -6.67 1.73
C LEU A 75 9.68 -6.53 1.80
N ALA A 76 10.18 -5.36 2.16
CA ALA A 76 11.61 -5.07 2.29
C ALA A 76 12.26 -5.98 3.33
N HIS A 77 11.64 -6.09 4.50
CA HIS A 77 12.10 -7.02 5.54
C HIS A 77 12.11 -8.48 5.05
N ALA A 78 11.01 -8.95 4.44
CA ALA A 78 10.92 -10.31 3.92
C ALA A 78 11.94 -10.62 2.81
N CYS A 79 12.40 -9.61 2.08
CA CYS A 79 13.44 -9.73 1.06
C CYS A 79 14.87 -9.54 1.60
N GLY A 80 15.04 -9.14 2.87
CA GLY A 80 16.34 -8.74 3.42
C GLY A 80 16.92 -7.50 2.73
N ALA A 81 16.07 -6.58 2.28
CA ALA A 81 16.45 -5.37 1.55
C ALA A 81 15.98 -4.10 2.28
N GLY A 82 16.53 -2.95 1.90
CA GLY A 82 16.07 -1.66 2.39
C GLY A 82 14.70 -1.26 1.77
N PRO A 83 13.88 -0.43 2.46
CA PRO A 83 12.57 0.01 1.95
C PRO A 83 12.63 0.69 0.57
N ASP A 84 13.72 1.38 0.26
CA ASP A 84 13.91 2.04 -1.04
C ASP A 84 14.09 1.06 -2.20
N ALA A 85 14.49 -0.19 -1.94
CA ALA A 85 14.77 -1.18 -2.97
C ALA A 85 13.51 -1.84 -3.54
N VAL A 86 12.40 -1.88 -2.78
CA VAL A 86 11.19 -2.62 -3.16
C VAL A 86 10.16 -1.76 -3.91
N GLY A 87 10.41 -0.46 -3.99
CA GLY A 87 9.55 0.50 -4.67
C GLY A 87 8.29 0.87 -3.89
N ARG A 88 7.32 1.49 -4.59
CA ARG A 88 6.07 1.99 -3.99
C ARG A 88 4.87 1.74 -4.89
N LEU A 89 3.68 1.76 -4.28
CA LEU A 89 2.42 1.72 -5.01
C LEU A 89 2.24 3.04 -5.76
N ARG A 90 2.03 2.95 -7.08
CA ARG A 90 1.81 4.13 -7.92
C ARG A 90 0.35 4.58 -7.80
N GLY A 91 0.15 5.84 -7.43
CA GLY A 91 -1.17 6.48 -7.49
C GLY A 91 -1.62 6.64 -8.94
N GLN A 92 -2.89 6.37 -9.20
CA GLN A 92 -3.50 6.54 -10.53
C GLN A 92 -4.75 7.43 -10.42
N PRO A 93 -5.08 8.20 -11.47
CA PRO A 93 -6.34 8.92 -11.52
C PRO A 93 -7.52 7.95 -11.71
N PRO A 94 -8.70 8.26 -11.14
CA PRO A 94 -8.96 9.35 -10.20
C PRO A 94 -8.38 9.03 -8.82
N VAL A 95 -7.76 10.04 -8.17
CA VAL A 95 -7.11 9.85 -6.85
C VAL A 95 -8.09 9.28 -5.83
N LYS A 96 -9.32 9.79 -5.78
CA LYS A 96 -10.41 9.22 -4.99
C LYS A 96 -11.47 8.65 -5.92
N PRO A 97 -12.15 7.55 -5.54
CA PRO A 97 -13.30 7.07 -6.30
C PRO A 97 -14.33 8.20 -6.44
N ILE A 98 -14.68 8.52 -7.67
CA ILE A 98 -15.74 9.46 -8.01
C ILE A 98 -16.86 8.70 -8.73
N PRO A 99 -18.12 9.05 -8.48
CA PRO A 99 -19.25 8.55 -9.26
C PRO A 99 -19.03 8.76 -10.77
N VAL A 100 -19.42 7.76 -11.58
CA VAL A 100 -19.20 7.78 -13.03
C VAL A 100 -20.07 8.83 -13.71
N ASP A 101 -21.27 9.08 -13.19
CA ASP A 101 -22.20 10.10 -13.68
C ASP A 101 -21.56 11.51 -13.66
N ILE A 102 -20.79 11.84 -12.61
CA ILE A 102 -20.08 13.12 -12.51
C ILE A 102 -19.05 13.27 -13.65
N VAL A 103 -18.37 12.18 -14.05
CA VAL A 103 -17.38 12.21 -15.14
C VAL A 103 -18.07 12.28 -16.51
N CYS A 104 -19.23 11.64 -16.67
CA CYS A 104 -19.96 11.58 -17.93
C CYS A 104 -20.71 12.90 -18.26
N GLN A 105 -21.16 13.64 -17.25
CA GLN A 105 -21.92 14.89 -17.41
C GLN A 105 -21.15 16.01 -18.12
N ASP A 106 -19.81 15.96 -18.12
CA ASP A 106 -18.94 16.97 -18.75
C ASP A 106 -18.93 16.91 -20.30
N ARG A 107 -19.58 15.90 -20.90
CA ARG A 107 -19.78 15.81 -22.37
C ARG A 107 -21.07 16.47 -22.86
N SER A 108 -22.05 16.67 -22.00
CA SER A 108 -23.40 17.15 -22.38
C SER A 108 -23.55 18.67 -22.29
N ALA A 109 -22.68 19.36 -21.55
CA ALA A 109 -22.76 20.82 -21.37
C ALA A 109 -22.03 21.63 -22.47
N LYS A 110 -21.28 20.99 -23.38
CA LYS A 110 -20.58 21.64 -24.50
C LYS A 110 -21.30 21.53 -25.86
N ALA A 111 -22.53 21.03 -25.87
CA ALA A 111 -23.37 20.96 -27.07
C ALA A 111 -24.72 21.63 -26.82
N ALA A 112 -24.71 22.92 -26.50
CA ALA A 112 -25.87 23.79 -26.65
C ALA A 112 -25.40 25.05 -27.41
N PRO A 113 -26.05 25.41 -28.54
CA PRO A 113 -25.72 26.61 -29.31
C PRO A 113 -26.04 27.90 -28.56
#